data_AF-F4N2L4-F1
#
_entry.id   AF-F4N2L4-F1
#
_cell.length_a   1.000
_cell.length_b   1.000
_cell.length_c   1.000
_cell.angle_alpha   90.00
_cell.angle_beta   90.00
_cell.angle_gamma   90.00
#
_symmetry.space_group_name_H-M   'P 1'
#
loop_
_entity.id
_entity.type
_entity.pdbx_description
1 polymer ?
#
loop_
_entity_poly.entity_id
_entity_poly.type
_entity_poly.pdbx_seq_one_letter_code
_entity_poly.pdbx_strand_id
1 'polypeptide(L)'
;MPVLALQGIRGGIGTTSVIAALAWALQQLDESVLVIDFSPDNLLRLHFNMHFEQSRGWARAEVDGEGWQQGRCAIPRNWICYRSVN
;
A
#
# COMPACT_ATOMS: atom_id res chain seq x y z
N MET A 1 9.41 5.39 -15.12
CA MET A 1 8.89 4.70 -13.93
C MET A 1 8.40 3.32 -14.35
N PRO A 2 9.02 2.23 -13.86
CA PRO A 2 8.46 0.89 -14.03
C PRO A 2 7.17 0.74 -13.20
N VAL A 3 6.24 -0.09 -13.67
CA VAL A 3 5.04 -0.49 -12.92
C VAL A 3 5.13 -1.99 -12.69
N LEU A 4 5.05 -2.42 -11.44
CA LEU A 4 5.09 -3.82 -11.04
C LEU A 4 3.74 -4.19 -10.44
N ALA A 5 3.04 -5.14 -11.07
CA ALA A 5 1.79 -5.71 -10.55
C ALA A 5 2.08 -7.14 -10.07
N LEU A 6 1.83 -7.40 -8.78
CA LEU A 6 1.98 -8.74 -8.19
C LEU A 6 0.60 -9.22 -7.75
N GLN A 7 0.17 -10.37 -8.28
CA GLN A 7 -1.11 -10.98 -7.97
C GLN A 7 -0.89 -12.38 -7.39
N GLY A 8 -1.61 -12.69 -6.31
CA GLY A 8 -1.57 -14.03 -5.72
C GLY A 8 -2.60 -14.96 -6.36
N ILE A 9 -2.24 -16.24 -6.56
CA ILE A 9 -3.17 -17.28 -7.03
C ILE A 9 -4.27 -17.55 -5.99
N ARG A 10 -3.96 -17.36 -4.70
CA ARG A 10 -4.89 -17.49 -3.57
C ARG A 10 -4.47 -16.52 -2.46
N GLY A 11 -5.41 -16.15 -1.58
CA GLY A 11 -5.08 -15.49 -0.32
C GLY A 11 -4.11 -16.33 0.53
N GLY A 12 -3.28 -15.65 1.32
CA GLY A 12 -2.32 -16.28 2.25
C GLY A 12 -0.97 -16.68 1.66
N ILE A 13 -0.72 -16.56 0.35
CA ILE A 13 0.58 -16.93 -0.26
C ILE A 13 1.71 -15.89 -0.04
N GLY A 14 1.46 -14.83 0.72
CA GLY A 14 2.46 -13.80 1.05
C GLY A 14 2.67 -12.69 0.02
N THR A 15 1.82 -12.56 -1.01
CA THR A 15 1.95 -11.51 -2.05
C THR A 15 2.10 -10.10 -1.46
N THR A 16 1.25 -9.74 -0.48
CA THR A 16 1.31 -8.45 0.23
C THR A 16 2.65 -8.26 0.96
N SER A 17 3.15 -9.30 1.63
CA SER A 17 4.44 -9.29 2.32
C SER A 17 5.61 -9.10 1.35
N VAL A 18 5.56 -9.75 0.18
CA VAL A 18 6.57 -9.59 -0.88
C VAL A 18 6.56 -8.18 -1.46
N ILE A 19 5.37 -7.60 -1.70
CA ILE A 19 5.23 -6.20 -2.14
C ILE A 19 5.84 -5.24 -1.10
N ALA A 20 5.52 -5.42 0.19
CA ALA A 20 6.05 -4.59 1.26
C ALA A 20 7.58 -4.68 1.38
N ALA A 21 8.13 -5.91 1.36
CA ALA A 21 9.57 -6.15 1.41
C ALA A 21 10.31 -5.58 0.19
N LEU A 22 9.72 -5.71 -1.01
CA LEU A 22 10.28 -5.14 -2.24
C LEU A 22 10.30 -3.60 -2.19
N ALA A 23 9.21 -2.97 -1.73
CA ALA A 23 9.16 -1.53 -1.56
C ALA A 23 10.19 -1.02 -0.55
N TRP A 24 10.37 -1.74 0.57
CA TRP A 24 11.41 -1.45 1.56
C TRP A 24 12.82 -1.61 1.01
N ALA A 25 13.08 -2.65 0.22
CA ALA A 25 14.39 -2.88 -0.42
C ALA A 25 14.72 -1.78 -1.44
N LEU A 26 13.75 -1.37 -2.28
CA LEU A 26 13.92 -0.26 -3.23
C LEU A 26 14.13 1.07 -2.50
N GLN A 27 13.40 1.34 -1.42
CA GLN A 27 13.57 2.55 -0.61
C GLN A 27 14.96 2.63 0.04
N GLN A 28 15.54 1.50 0.46
CA GLN A 28 16.93 1.44 0.95
C GLN A 28 17.98 1.73 -0.15
N LEU A 29 17.63 1.58 -1.43
CA LEU A 29 18.44 1.98 -2.59
C LEU A 29 18.23 3.45 -2.99
N ASP A 30 17.54 4.23 -2.16
CA ASP A 30 17.17 5.64 -2.38
C ASP A 30 16.18 5.87 -3.54
N GLU A 31 15.51 4.82 -4.02
CA GLU A 31 14.48 4.91 -5.06
C GLU A 31 13.16 5.48 -4.52
N SER A 32 12.47 6.25 -5.36
CA SER A 32 11.13 6.76 -5.06
C SER A 32 10.07 5.73 -5.45
N VAL A 33 9.47 5.07 -4.46
CA VAL A 33 8.53 3.95 -4.65
C VAL A 33 7.11 4.36 -4.32
N LEU A 34 6.16 4.03 -5.20
CA LEU A 34 4.72 4.06 -4.91
C LEU A 34 4.18 2.64 -4.81
N VAL A 35 3.54 2.36 -3.67
CA VAL A 35 2.87 1.07 -3.39
C VAL A 35 1.38 1.31 -3.24
N ILE A 36 0.56 0.48 -3.87
CA ILE A 36 -0.90 0.58 -3.87
C ILE A 36 -1.46 -0.81 -3.57
N ASP A 37 -2.39 -0.90 -2.63
CA ASP A 37 -3.17 -2.12 -2.40
C ASP A 37 -4.48 -2.06 -3.20
N PHE A 38 -4.70 -3.08 -4.05
CA PHE A 38 -5.94 -3.25 -4.81
C PHE A 38 -6.91 -4.25 -4.15
N SER A 39 -6.59 -4.75 -2.95
CA SER A 39 -7.54 -5.53 -2.12
C SER A 39 -8.45 -4.60 -1.30
N PRO A 40 -9.77 -4.85 -1.24
CA PRO A 40 -10.68 -4.19 -0.31
C PRO A 40 -10.32 -4.40 1.17
N ASP A 41 -9.49 -5.39 1.51
CA ASP A 41 -9.02 -5.63 2.88
C ASP A 41 -7.87 -4.69 3.29
N ASN A 42 -7.21 -4.08 2.29
CA ASN A 42 -6.13 -3.08 2.43
C ASN A 42 -5.02 -3.50 3.41
N LEU A 43 -4.69 -4.79 3.49
CA LEU A 43 -3.79 -5.34 4.52
C LEU A 43 -2.34 -4.86 4.37
N LEU A 44 -1.95 -4.36 3.19
CA LEU A 44 -0.64 -3.76 2.95
C LEU A 44 -0.31 -2.66 3.98
N ARG A 45 -1.31 -1.88 4.41
CA ARG A 45 -1.19 -0.79 5.39
C ARG A 45 -0.53 -1.23 6.71
N LEU A 46 -0.72 -2.48 7.11
CA LEU A 46 -0.23 -3.02 8.37
C LEU A 46 1.29 -3.21 8.35
N HIS A 47 1.88 -3.50 7.19
CA HIS A 47 3.33 -3.53 7.00
C HIS A 47 3.98 -2.14 7.11
N PHE A 48 3.19 -1.07 7.00
CA PHE A 48 3.60 0.33 7.19
C PHE A 48 3.09 0.92 8.52
N ASN A 49 2.79 0.06 9.50
CA ASN A 49 2.42 0.41 10.86
C ASN A 49 1.19 1.35 10.99
N MET A 50 0.28 1.31 10.00
CA MET A 50 -1.01 2.01 10.09
C MET A 50 -1.96 1.28 11.06
N HIS A 51 -2.79 2.04 11.77
CA HIS A 51 -3.78 1.50 12.71
C HIS A 51 -4.71 0.47 12.05
N PHE A 52 -4.99 -0.62 12.77
CA PHE A 52 -5.79 -1.73 12.26
C PHE A 52 -7.23 -1.28 11.95
N GLU A 53 -7.78 -0.43 12.82
CA GLU A 53 -9.10 0.19 12.76
C GLU A 53 -9.28 1.07 11.50
N GLN A 54 -8.19 1.59 10.94
CA GLN A 54 -8.21 2.41 9.73
C GLN A 54 -8.24 1.52 8.48
N SER A 55 -9.40 0.92 8.19
CA SER A 55 -9.61 0.02 7.03
C SER A 55 -9.76 0.73 5.68
N ARG A 56 -9.96 2.05 5.66
CA ARG A 56 -10.14 2.88 4.45
C ARG A 56 -9.03 2.63 3.42
N GLY A 57 -9.41 2.33 2.18
CA GLY A 57 -8.49 2.09 1.07
C GLY A 57 -9.17 2.30 -0.28
N TRP A 58 -8.39 2.31 -1.37
CA TRP A 58 -8.89 2.71 -2.70
C TRP A 58 -9.87 1.68 -3.26
N ALA A 59 -9.51 0.40 -3.21
CA ALA A 59 -10.39 -0.69 -3.61
C ALA A 59 -11.62 -0.83 -2.69
N ARG A 60 -11.51 -0.46 -1.41
CA ARG A 60 -12.65 -0.44 -0.48
C ARG A 60 -13.67 0.62 -0.89
N ALA A 61 -13.24 1.88 -1.07
CA ALA A 61 -14.13 2.97 -1.48
C ALA A 61 -14.77 2.77 -2.87
N GLU A 62 -14.09 2.08 -3.79
CA GLU A 62 -14.68 1.69 -5.08
C GLU A 62 -15.76 0.59 -4.92
N VAL A 63 -15.51 -0.44 -4.09
CA VAL A 63 -16.50 -1.48 -3.76
C VAL A 63 -17.72 -0.91 -3.02
N ASP A 64 -17.50 0.06 -2.13
CA ASP A 64 -18.55 0.70 -1.33
C ASP A 64 -19.32 1.77 -2.15
N GLY A 65 -18.94 2.02 -3.41
CA GLY A 65 -19.63 2.96 -4.32
C GLY A 65 -19.35 4.45 -4.06
N GLU A 66 -18.42 4.76 -3.15
CA GLU A 66 -18.00 6.14 -2.85
C GLU A 66 -17.04 6.70 -3.92
N GLY A 67 -16.46 5.82 -4.74
CA GLY A 67 -15.44 6.13 -5.74
C GLY A 67 -14.02 6.10 -5.15
N TRP A 68 -13.06 5.50 -5.86
CA TRP A 68 -11.70 5.25 -5.37
C TRP A 68 -10.97 6.50 -4.80
N GLN A 69 -11.33 7.71 -5.23
CA GLN A 69 -10.76 8.96 -4.69
C GLN A 69 -11.13 9.16 -3.21
N GLN A 70 -12.31 8.67 -2.79
CA GLN A 70 -12.71 8.62 -1.38
C GLN A 70 -11.92 7.57 -0.58
N GLY A 71 -11.15 6.69 -1.22
CA GLY A 71 -10.20 5.80 -0.55
C GLY A 71 -8.86 6.47 -0.17
N ARG A 72 -8.65 7.73 -0.54
CA ARG A 72 -7.40 8.47 -0.28
C ARG A 72 -7.20 8.74 1.21
N CYS A 73 -6.07 8.28 1.76
CA CYS A 73 -5.52 8.83 2.99
C CYS A 73 -4.72 10.10 2.66
N ALA A 74 -4.91 11.17 3.43
CA ALA A 74 -4.11 12.38 3.30
C ALA A 74 -2.67 12.12 3.77
N ILE A 75 -1.69 12.63 3.03
CA ILE A 75 -0.27 12.52 3.37
C ILE A 75 0.32 13.93 3.45
N PRO A 76 1.12 14.28 4.49
CA PRO A 76 1.88 15.51 4.49
C PRO A 76 2.78 15.60 3.25
N ARG A 77 2.92 16.81 2.70
CA ARG A 77 3.54 17.02 1.38
C ARG A 77 4.99 16.52 1.33
N ASN A 78 5.32 15.82 0.24
CA ASN A 78 6.60 15.19 -0.13
C ASN A 78 6.76 13.68 0.20
N TRP A 79 5.71 13.02 0.71
CA TRP A 79 5.84 11.68 1.30
C TRP A 79 4.90 10.71 0.57
N ILE A 80 5.43 9.54 0.20
CA ILE A 80 4.65 8.35 -0.16
C ILE A 80 4.97 7.33 0.94
N CYS A 81 3.93 6.82 1.63
CA CYS A 81 4.00 5.89 2.79
C CYS A 81 5.40 5.62 3.40
N TYR A 82 5.84 6.58 4.22
CA TYR A 82 6.78 6.42 5.35
C TYR A 82 8.29 6.16 5.09
N ARG A 83 9.12 7.16 5.40
CA ARG A 83 10.61 7.20 5.46
C ARG A 83 11.02 8.53 6.14
N SER A 84 11.99 8.68 7.05
CA SER A 84 12.88 7.78 7.82
C SER A 84 12.95 8.35 9.27
N VAL A 85 13.88 8.09 10.21
CA VAL A 85 15.28 7.57 10.22
C VAL A 85 15.58 7.00 11.62
N ASN A 86 16.52 6.04 11.72
CA ASN A 86 17.18 5.53 12.95
C ASN A 86 16.29 5.28 14.18
#